data_AF-A0A4U5PQ24-F1
#
_entry.id   AF-A0A4U5PQ24-F1
#
_cell.length_a   1.000
_cell.length_b   1.000
_cell.length_c   1.000
_cell.angle_alpha   90.00
_cell.angle_beta   90.00
_cell.angle_gamma   90.00
#
_symmetry.space_group_name_H-M   'P 1'
#
loop_
_entity.id
_entity.type
_entity.pdbx_description
1 polymer ?
#
loop_
_entity_poly.entity_id
_entity_poly.type
_entity_poly.pdbx_seq_one_letter_code
_entity_poly.pdbx_strand_id
1 'polypeptide(L)'
;MAEAFATEIAKSLLGKLGSCAVQEFRLAWGLEDDLARLEERLKAINAVLSDAEKQQSKNDRIRLWLHKLREVLYDAEDVLDEIECETLRRQVVKTNREHLQKGTALLFKL
;
A
#
# COMPACT_ATOMS: atom_id res chain seq x y z
N MET A 1 5.64 -27.89 0.95
CA MET A 1 4.97 -26.86 0.13
C MET A 1 5.62 -25.54 0.55
N ALA A 2 6.50 -24.97 -0.26
CA ALA A 2 7.15 -23.70 0.08
C ALA A 2 6.12 -22.59 -0.16
N GLU A 3 5.52 -22.12 0.92
CA GLU A 3 4.53 -21.05 0.89
C GLU A 3 5.18 -19.75 0.41
N ALA A 4 4.84 -19.32 -0.81
CA ALA A 4 5.43 -18.17 -1.51
C ALA A 4 4.69 -16.86 -1.19
N PHE A 5 4.63 -16.48 0.09
CA PHE A 5 3.86 -15.30 0.52
C PHE A 5 4.63 -13.99 0.40
N ALA A 6 5.97 -13.98 0.52
CA ALA A 6 6.73 -12.72 0.55
C ALA A 6 6.74 -12.06 -0.84
N THR A 7 6.87 -12.86 -1.90
CA THR A 7 6.79 -12.37 -3.29
C THR A 7 5.43 -11.73 -3.58
N GLU A 8 4.33 -12.34 -3.15
CA GLU A 8 2.99 -11.82 -3.43
C GLU A 8 2.69 -10.54 -2.65
N ILE A 9 3.08 -10.43 -1.37
CA ILE A 9 2.92 -9.20 -0.60
C ILE A 9 3.78 -8.07 -1.20
N ALA A 10 5.02 -8.37 -1.62
CA ALA A 10 5.87 -7.37 -2.26
C ALA A 10 5.26 -6.82 -3.56
N LYS A 11 4.62 -7.68 -4.37
CA LYS A 11 3.87 -7.24 -5.57
C LYS A 11 2.63 -6.41 -5.20
N SER A 12 1.87 -6.83 -4.18
CA SER A 12 0.70 -6.10 -3.67
C SER A 12 1.07 -4.67 -3.30
N LEU A 13 2.12 -4.53 -2.48
CA LEU A 13 2.68 -3.24 -2.07
C LEU A 13 3.14 -2.37 -3.25
N LEU A 14 3.82 -2.95 -4.24
CA LEU A 14 4.19 -2.20 -5.46
C LEU A 14 2.94 -1.68 -6.21
N GLY A 15 1.87 -2.47 -6.24
CA GLY A 15 0.58 -2.04 -6.79
C GLY A 15 -0.02 -0.87 -6.00
N LYS A 16 -0.07 -0.98 -4.67
CA LYS A 16 -0.59 0.05 -3.77
C LYS A 16 0.22 1.34 -3.83
N LEU A 17 1.56 1.26 -3.92
CA LEU A 17 2.41 2.43 -4.12
C LEU A 17 2.08 3.18 -5.42
N GLY A 18 1.62 2.48 -6.45
CA GLY A 18 1.14 3.08 -7.69
C GLY A 18 -0.29 3.61 -7.65
N SER A 19 -1.02 3.46 -6.54
CA SER A 19 -2.42 3.83 -6.45
C SER A 19 -2.62 5.35 -6.34
N CYS A 20 -3.76 5.83 -6.84
CA CYS A 20 -4.08 7.27 -6.84
C CYS A 20 -4.08 7.83 -5.41
N ALA A 21 -4.62 7.07 -4.44
CA ALA A 21 -4.67 7.47 -3.05
C ALA A 21 -3.28 7.68 -2.45
N VAL A 22 -2.35 6.73 -2.70
CA VAL A 22 -0.97 6.84 -2.20
C VAL A 22 -0.23 7.97 -2.92
N GLN A 23 -0.45 8.19 -4.21
CA GLN A 23 0.17 9.31 -4.93
C GLN A 23 -0.37 10.68 -4.48
N GLU A 24 -1.66 10.80 -4.18
CA GLU A 24 -2.22 12.02 -3.57
C GLU A 24 -1.64 12.26 -2.17
N PHE A 25 -1.54 11.21 -1.36
CA PHE A 25 -0.93 11.28 -0.03
C PHE A 25 0.55 11.69 -0.10
N ARG A 26 1.29 11.09 -1.04
CA ARG A 26 2.70 11.40 -1.32
C ARG A 26 2.93 12.89 -1.53
N LEU A 27 2.11 13.52 -2.38
CA LEU A 27 2.20 14.94 -2.69
C LEU A 27 1.72 15.82 -1.52
N ALA A 28 0.63 15.43 -0.87
CA ALA A 28 0.04 16.23 0.21
C ALA A 28 0.95 16.33 1.44
N TRP A 29 1.78 15.32 1.69
CA TRP A 29 2.66 15.23 2.86
C TRP A 29 4.15 15.44 2.56
N GLY A 30 4.53 15.67 1.31
CA GLY A 30 5.93 15.89 0.94
C GLY A 30 6.81 14.63 1.03
N LEU A 31 6.23 13.45 0.74
CA LEU A 31 6.89 12.15 0.84
C LEU A 31 7.39 11.63 -0.52
N GLU A 32 7.63 12.52 -1.47
CA GLU A 32 7.97 12.17 -2.85
C GLU A 32 9.19 11.25 -2.91
N ASP A 33 10.28 11.66 -2.27
CA ASP A 33 11.55 10.94 -2.27
C ASP A 33 11.49 9.68 -1.42
N ASP A 34 10.71 9.68 -0.35
CA ASP A 34 10.58 8.57 0.58
C ASP A 34 9.83 7.39 -0.05
N LEU A 35 8.68 7.66 -0.68
CA LEU A 35 7.89 6.62 -1.34
C LEU A 35 8.55 6.15 -2.65
N ALA A 36 9.26 7.02 -3.37
CA ALA A 36 10.07 6.58 -4.52
C ALA A 36 11.18 5.62 -4.10
N ARG A 37 11.89 5.95 -3.02
CA ARG A 37 12.96 5.11 -2.49
C ARG A 37 12.43 3.78 -1.94
N LEU A 38 11.24 3.78 -1.34
CA LEU A 38 10.57 2.55 -0.92
C LEU A 38 10.24 1.68 -2.12
N GLU A 39 9.65 2.25 -3.17
CA GLU A 39 9.33 1.54 -4.41
C GLU A 39 10.57 0.91 -5.06
N GLU A 40 11.67 1.65 -5.16
CA GLU A 40 12.93 1.15 -5.72
C GLU A 40 13.51 -0.01 -4.89
N ARG A 41 13.56 0.14 -3.57
CA ARG A 41 14.03 -0.92 -2.66
C ARG A 41 13.17 -2.16 -2.76
N LEU A 42 11.85 -1.99 -2.82
CA LEU A 42 10.91 -3.09 -2.91
C LEU A 42 11.04 -3.83 -4.25
N LYS A 43 11.28 -3.12 -5.37
CA LYS A 43 11.62 -3.74 -6.66
C LYS A 43 12.90 -4.58 -6.58
N ALA A 44 13.95 -4.04 -5.96
CA ALA A 44 15.21 -4.76 -5.78
C ALA A 44 15.05 -6.02 -4.92
N ILE A 45 14.26 -5.94 -3.83
CA ILE A 45 13.92 -7.10 -2.99
C ILE A 45 13.11 -8.12 -3.79
N ASN A 46 12.08 -7.68 -4.51
CA ASN A 46 11.21 -8.55 -5.30
C ASN A 46 11.97 -9.34 -6.38
N ALA A 47 13.03 -8.74 -6.95
CA ALA A 47 13.88 -9.41 -7.94
C ALA A 47 14.62 -10.64 -7.38
N VAL A 48 14.91 -10.68 -6.07
CA VAL A 48 15.64 -11.78 -5.42
C VAL A 48 14.74 -12.73 -4.63
N LEU A 49 13.49 -12.33 -4.36
CA LEU A 49 12.57 -13.07 -3.50
C LEU A 49 12.23 -14.47 -4.02
N SER A 50 11.98 -14.62 -5.33
CA SER A 50 11.62 -15.92 -5.91
C SER A 50 12.73 -16.97 -5.72
N ASP A 51 14.00 -16.57 -5.85
CA ASP A 51 15.12 -17.48 -5.67
C ASP A 51 15.39 -17.76 -4.19
N ALA A 52 15.20 -16.78 -3.32
CA ALA A 52 15.27 -16.97 -1.88
C ALA A 52 14.19 -17.96 -1.38
N GLU A 53 12.93 -17.81 -1.82
CA GLU A 53 11.82 -18.69 -1.43
C GLU A 53 12.06 -20.15 -1.85
N LYS A 54 12.66 -20.40 -3.02
CA LYS A 54 13.06 -21.76 -3.45
C LYS A 54 14.12 -22.37 -2.53
N GLN A 55 15.04 -21.54 -2.02
CA GLN A 55 16.16 -21.98 -1.18
C GLN A 55 15.80 -22.11 0.31
N GLN A 56 14.66 -21.56 0.76
CA GLN A 56 14.31 -21.50 2.18
C GLN A 56 14.23 -22.87 2.88
N SER A 57 13.89 -23.92 2.14
CA SER A 57 13.77 -25.28 2.68
C SER A 57 15.12 -25.91 3.06
N LYS A 58 16.21 -25.40 2.49
CA LYS A 58 17.56 -25.94 2.65
C LYS A 58 18.49 -25.02 3.45
N ASN A 59 18.02 -23.83 3.82
CA ASN A 59 18.83 -22.81 4.47
C ASN A 59 18.02 -22.05 5.52
N ASP A 60 18.26 -22.38 6.79
CA ASP A 60 17.56 -21.77 7.92
C ASP A 60 17.81 -20.25 8.03
N ARG A 61 18.95 -19.74 7.55
CA ARG A 61 19.22 -18.28 7.53
C ARG A 61 18.33 -17.57 6.52
N ILE A 62 18.13 -18.16 5.34
CA ILE A 62 17.21 -17.63 4.33
C ILE A 62 15.77 -17.69 4.86
N ARG A 63 15.38 -18.81 5.50
CA ARG A 63 14.06 -18.94 6.12
C ARG A 63 13.80 -17.87 7.18
N LEU A 64 14.77 -17.62 8.06
CA LEU A 64 14.66 -16.59 9.09
C LEU A 64 14.57 -15.18 8.48
N TRP A 65 15.40 -14.87 7.48
CA TRP A 65 15.38 -13.55 6.84
C TRP A 65 14.06 -13.31 6.08
N LEU A 66 13.57 -14.29 5.33
CA LEU A 66 12.25 -14.22 4.68
C LEU A 66 11.11 -14.06 5.68
N HIS A 67 11.20 -14.70 6.85
CA HIS A 67 10.20 -14.53 7.90
C HIS A 67 10.14 -13.08 8.39
N LYS A 68 11.29 -12.50 8.74
CA LYS A 68 11.37 -11.11 9.20
C LYS A 68 10.96 -10.11 8.11
N LEU A 69 11.38 -10.37 6.87
CA LEU A 69 10.99 -9.52 5.75
C LEU A 69 9.47 -9.51 5.60
N ARG A 70 8.81 -10.67 5.70
CA ARG A 70 7.35 -10.75 5.61
C ARG A 70 6.65 -9.92 6.70
N GLU A 71 7.13 -9.95 7.94
CA GLU A 71 6.56 -9.10 9.01
C GLU A 71 6.61 -7.62 8.62
N VAL A 72 7.77 -7.15 8.15
CA VAL A 72 7.93 -5.75 7.70
C VAL A 72 7.05 -5.42 6.47
N LEU A 73 6.87 -6.37 5.55
CA LEU A 73 6.01 -6.17 4.40
C LEU A 73 4.53 -6.08 4.81
N TYR A 74 4.08 -6.85 5.81
CA TYR A 74 2.73 -6.70 6.36
C TYR A 74 2.53 -5.35 7.04
N ASP A 75 3.48 -4.92 7.88
CA ASP A 75 3.40 -3.61 8.52
C ASP A 75 3.30 -2.47 7.48
N ALA A 76 4.06 -2.58 6.38
CA ALA A 76 3.97 -1.62 5.29
C ALA A 76 2.63 -1.70 4.55
N GLU A 77 2.07 -2.89 4.40
CA GLU A 77 0.80 -3.11 3.72
C GLU A 77 -0.36 -2.48 4.48
N ASP A 78 -0.39 -2.68 5.80
CA ASP A 78 -1.39 -2.09 6.69
C ASP A 78 -1.38 -0.56 6.61
N VAL A 79 -0.19 0.06 6.57
CA VAL A 79 -0.06 1.53 6.44
C VAL A 79 -0.61 2.03 5.10
N LEU A 80 -0.30 1.34 3.98
CA LEU A 80 -0.83 1.75 2.68
C LEU A 80 -2.35 1.53 2.60
N ASP A 81 -2.86 0.44 3.18
CA ASP A 81 -4.31 0.19 3.27
C ASP A 81 -5.04 1.26 4.07
N GLU A 82 -4.44 1.75 5.16
CA GLU A 82 -5.01 2.85 5.94
C GLU A 82 -5.09 4.15 5.10
N ILE A 83 -4.08 4.44 4.30
CA ILE A 83 -4.08 5.60 3.39
C ILE A 83 -5.19 5.48 2.35
N GLU A 84 -5.33 4.31 1.72
CA GLU A 84 -6.37 4.05 0.72
C GLU A 84 -7.78 4.16 1.35
N CYS A 85 -7.96 3.55 2.53
CA CYS A 85 -9.20 3.59 3.29
C CYS A 85 -9.59 5.04 3.68
N GLU A 86 -8.65 5.82 4.21
CA GLU A 86 -8.89 7.21 4.59
C GLU A 86 -9.20 8.08 3.36
N THR A 87 -8.57 7.80 2.22
CA THR A 87 -8.85 8.50 0.96
C THR A 87 -10.28 8.24 0.51
N LEU A 88 -10.73 6.98 0.50
CA LEU A 88 -12.10 6.61 0.19
C LEU A 88 -13.09 7.24 1.18
N ARG A 89 -12.78 7.23 2.49
CA ARG A 89 -13.61 7.85 3.53
C ARG A 89 -13.80 9.34 3.26
N ARG A 90 -12.73 10.06 2.91
CA ARG A 90 -12.79 11.49 2.57
C ARG A 90 -13.63 11.75 1.33
N GLN A 91 -13.56 10.91 0.31
CA GLN A 91 -14.39 11.03 -0.88
C GLN A 91 -15.88 10.87 -0.55
N VAL A 92 -16.24 9.85 0.23
CA VAL A 92 -17.63 9.63 0.66
C VAL A 92 -18.17 10.82 1.47
N VAL A 93 -17.37 11.35 2.41
CA VAL A 93 -17.77 12.52 3.22
C VAL A 93 -17.95 13.77 2.36
N LYS A 94 -17.05 14.02 1.40
CA LYS A 94 -17.16 15.14 0.46
C LYS A 94 -18.44 15.04 -0.38
N THR A 95 -18.68 13.88 -0.99
CA THR A 95 -19.88 13.61 -1.80
C THR A 95 -21.17 13.83 -0.99
N ASN A 96 -21.26 13.26 0.22
CA ASN A 96 -22.43 13.45 1.09
C ASN A 96 -22.66 14.93 1.46
N ARG A 97 -21.59 15.68 1.75
CA ARG A 97 -21.69 17.13 2.03
C ARG A 97 -22.23 17.90 0.81
N GLU A 98 -21.76 17.58 -0.40
CA GLU A 98 -22.24 18.22 -1.63
C GLU A 98 -23.72 17.93 -1.92
N HIS A 99 -24.17 16.69 -1.66
CA HIS A 99 -25.58 16.32 -1.80
C HIS A 99 -26.48 17.10 -0.82
N LEU A 100 -26.05 17.25 0.45
CA LEU A 100 -26.78 18.02 1.46
C LEU A 100 -26.84 19.52 1.09
N GLN A 101 -25.73 20.10 0.63
CA GLN A 101 -25.67 21.51 0.24
C GLN A 101 -26.58 21.81 -0.96
N LYS A 102 -26.60 20.94 -1.98
CA LYS A 102 -27.50 21.06 -3.14
C LYS A 102 -28.97 20.98 -2.71
N GLY A 103 -29.32 20.05 -1.81
CA GLY A 103 -30.67 19.93 -1.26
C GLY A 103 -31.12 21.20 -0.52
N THR A 104 -30.27 21.76 0.34
CA THR A 104 -30.58 23.02 1.04
C THR A 104 -30.69 24.21 0.08
N ALA A 105 -29.80 24.30 -0.91
CA ALA A 105 -29.84 25.40 -1.89
C ALA A 105 -31.10 25.36 -2.78
N LEU A 106 -31.68 24.17 -3.00
CA LEU A 106 -32.95 24.01 -3.70
C LEU A 106 -34.15 24.40 -2.81
N LEU A 107 -34.10 24.13 -1.51
CA LEU A 107 -35.14 24.56 -0.55
C LEU A 107 -35.27 26.08 -0.45
N PHE A 108 -34.17 26.83 -0.61
CA PHE A 108 -34.18 28.30 -0.61
C PHE A 108 -34.50 28.94 -1.97
N LYS A 109 -34.74 28.15 -3.02
CA LYS A 109 -35.10 28.61 -4.38
C LYS A 109 -36.59 28.47 -4.73
N LEU A 110 -37.38 27.90 -3.82
CA LEU A 110 -38.85 27.84 -3.85
C LEU A 110 -39.42 28.94 -2.97
#